data_AF-A0A3D4B7K2-F1
#
_entry.id   AF-A0A3D4B7K2-F1
#
_cell.length_a   1.000
_cell.length_b   1.000
_cell.length_c   1.000
_cell.angle_alpha   90.00
_cell.angle_beta   90.00
_cell.angle_gamma   90.00
#
_symmetry.space_group_name_H-M   'P 1'
#
loop_
_entity.id
_entity.type
_entity.pdbx_description
1 polymer ?
#
loop_
_entity_poly.entity_id
_entity_poly.type
_entity_poly.pdbx_seq_one_letter_code
_entity_poly.pdbx_strand_id
1 'polypeptide(L)'
;MPSTLLKSAVNGTGVILHTGLGRAVLPQVARDAVMAMTDRYCTLELDITSGKRGSRHDLVTELLCELTGAQSALVVNNNAAAVMLILHALARDKEVIISR
;
A
#
# COMPACT_ATOMS: atom_id res chain seq x y z
N MET A 1 -9.84 30.55 -4.21
CA MET A 1 -9.44 29.13 -4.22
C MET A 1 -8.15 29.02 -3.45
N PRO A 2 -8.05 28.27 -2.34
CA PRO A 2 -6.77 28.14 -1.64
C PRO A 2 -5.77 27.49 -2.60
N SER A 3 -4.66 28.15 -2.88
CA SER A 3 -3.61 27.61 -3.72
C SER A 3 -2.97 26.44 -2.99
N THR A 4 -3.24 25.22 -3.43
CA THR A 4 -2.51 24.05 -2.95
C THR A 4 -1.07 24.13 -3.44
N LEU A 5 -0.11 23.72 -2.59
CA LEU A 5 1.31 23.63 -2.98
C LEU A 5 1.53 22.64 -4.15
N LEU A 6 0.60 21.70 -4.34
CA LEU A 6 0.59 20.74 -5.44
C LEU A 6 -0.37 21.20 -6.54
N LYS A 7 0.01 20.94 -7.80
CA LYS A 7 -0.76 21.23 -9.02
C LYS A 7 -0.84 19.97 -9.88
N SER A 8 -1.92 19.84 -10.65
CA SER A 8 -2.01 18.82 -11.69
C SER A 8 -0.99 19.11 -12.80
N ALA A 9 -0.52 18.05 -13.46
CA ALA A 9 0.42 18.14 -14.56
C ALA A 9 -0.02 17.20 -15.69
N VAL A 10 0.27 17.62 -16.94
CA VAL A 10 0.16 16.76 -18.12
C VAL A 10 1.55 16.18 -18.39
N ASN A 11 1.67 14.85 -18.38
CA ASN A 11 2.96 14.19 -18.62
C ASN A 11 3.25 14.07 -20.12
N GLY A 12 4.15 14.92 -20.63
CA GLY A 12 4.67 14.87 -22.01
C GLY A 12 6.00 14.14 -22.18
N THR A 13 6.53 13.50 -21.13
CA THR A 13 7.88 12.90 -21.15
C THR A 13 7.95 11.51 -21.79
N GLY A 14 6.80 10.84 -21.95
CA GLY A 14 6.72 9.42 -22.34
C GLY A 14 7.09 8.44 -21.23
N VAL A 15 7.53 8.91 -20.05
CA VAL A 15 7.86 8.05 -18.90
C VAL A 15 6.59 7.74 -18.12
N ILE A 16 6.16 6.46 -18.11
CA ILE A 16 4.93 6.01 -17.45
C ILE A 16 5.04 6.12 -15.92
N LEU A 17 6.05 5.50 -15.31
CA LEU A 17 6.28 5.54 -13.86
C LEU A 17 7.26 6.66 -13.50
N HIS A 18 6.81 7.90 -13.62
CA HIS A 18 7.65 9.06 -13.35
C HIS A 18 7.71 9.41 -11.86
N THR A 19 8.85 9.20 -11.21
CA THR A 19 9.02 9.41 -9.75
C THR A 19 8.75 10.85 -9.32
N GLY A 20 9.19 11.84 -10.10
CA GLY A 20 8.94 13.26 -9.83
C GLY A 20 7.50 13.73 -10.08
N LEU A 21 6.67 12.95 -10.77
CA LEU A 21 5.26 13.27 -11.07
C LEU A 21 4.29 12.38 -10.27
N GLY A 22 4.79 11.60 -9.31
CA GLY A 22 3.94 10.82 -8.42
C GLY A 22 3.69 9.35 -8.83
N ARG A 23 4.49 8.79 -9.75
CA ARG A 23 4.42 7.37 -10.18
C ARG A 23 3.09 7.03 -10.86
N ALA A 24 2.41 5.97 -10.42
CA ALA A 24 1.22 5.44 -11.06
C ALA A 24 -0.02 6.30 -10.76
N VAL A 25 -0.78 6.64 -11.81
CA VAL A 25 -2.07 7.30 -11.67
C VAL A 25 -3.13 6.24 -11.36
N LEU A 26 -3.93 6.46 -10.32
CA LEU A 26 -5.03 5.56 -9.98
C LEU A 26 -6.11 5.61 -11.07
N PRO A 27 -6.64 4.47 -11.56
CA PRO A 27 -7.80 4.46 -12.45
C PRO A 27 -9.05 5.00 -11.73
N GLN A 28 -10.05 5.45 -12.49
CA GLN A 28 -11.27 6.05 -11.94
C GLN A 28 -11.94 5.15 -10.89
N VAL A 29 -12.09 3.85 -11.20
CA VAL A 29 -12.69 2.86 -10.29
C VAL A 29 -11.99 2.78 -8.92
N ALA A 30 -10.66 2.88 -8.89
CA ALA A 30 -9.91 2.85 -7.63
C ALA A 30 -10.08 4.16 -6.85
N ARG A 31 -10.14 5.30 -7.53
CA ARG A 31 -10.42 6.59 -6.88
C ARG A 31 -11.83 6.60 -6.27
N ASP A 32 -12.81 6.11 -7.00
CA ASP A 32 -14.20 6.05 -6.54
C ASP A 32 -14.33 5.17 -5.29
N ALA A 33 -13.67 4.00 -5.28
CA ALA A 33 -13.63 3.13 -4.11
C ALA A 33 -12.99 3.82 -2.88
N VAL A 34 -11.88 4.54 -3.07
CA VAL A 34 -11.25 5.30 -1.97
C VAL A 34 -12.19 6.39 -1.46
N MET A 35 -12.83 7.16 -2.34
CA MET A 35 -13.76 8.22 -1.96
C MET A 35 -14.96 7.65 -1.19
N ALA A 36 -15.54 6.54 -1.65
CA ALA A 36 -16.67 5.88 -1.00
C ALA A 36 -16.34 5.31 0.39
N MET A 37 -15.07 5.00 0.67
CA MET A 37 -14.63 4.51 1.98
C MET A 37 -14.13 5.62 2.92
N THR A 38 -13.87 6.82 2.40
CA THR A 38 -13.28 7.93 3.18
C THR A 38 -14.27 9.06 3.48
N ASP A 39 -15.47 9.03 2.89
CA ASP A 39 -16.53 10.00 3.19
C ASP A 39 -17.29 9.72 4.50
N ARG A 40 -17.12 8.52 5.09
CA ARG A 40 -17.80 8.03 6.30
C ARG A 40 -16.90 7.07 7.10
N TYR A 41 -17.35 6.68 8.30
CA TYR A 41 -16.74 5.58 9.05
C TYR A 41 -16.87 4.25 8.27
N CYS A 42 -15.85 3.40 8.36
CA CYS A 42 -15.82 2.09 7.72
C CYS A 42 -15.26 1.03 8.68
N THR A 43 -15.42 -0.24 8.32
CA THR A 43 -15.05 -1.41 9.13
C THR A 43 -13.56 -1.76 9.04
N LEU A 44 -12.69 -0.75 8.91
CA LEU A 44 -11.26 -0.92 8.63
C LEU A 44 -10.54 -1.86 9.62
N GLU A 45 -10.90 -1.82 10.90
CA GLU A 45 -10.39 -2.70 11.96
C GLU A 45 -11.52 -3.34 12.77
N LEU A 46 -12.67 -3.62 12.14
CA LEU A 46 -13.83 -4.25 12.79
C LEU A 46 -14.25 -5.50 12.02
N ASP A 47 -14.27 -6.64 12.69
CA ASP A 47 -14.93 -7.85 12.17
C ASP A 47 -16.44 -7.76 12.42
N ILE A 48 -17.21 -7.68 11.34
CA ILE A 48 -18.66 -7.54 11.38
C ILE A 48 -19.38 -8.80 11.90
N THR A 49 -18.73 -9.96 11.84
CA THR A 49 -19.30 -11.23 12.30
C THR A 49 -19.21 -11.34 13.82
N SER A 50 -18.03 -11.03 14.38
CA SER A 50 -17.80 -11.10 15.83
C SER A 50 -18.10 -9.81 16.58
N GLY A 51 -18.19 -8.67 15.88
CA GLY A 51 -18.33 -7.34 16.47
C GLY A 51 -17.09 -6.85 17.23
N LYS A 52 -15.96 -7.53 17.09
CA LYS A 52 -14.70 -7.23 17.79
C LYS A 52 -13.70 -6.56 16.86
N ARG A 53 -12.64 -6.00 17.46
CA ARG A 53 -11.51 -5.44 16.71
C ARG A 53 -10.87 -6.53 15.84
N GLY A 54 -10.81 -6.26 14.54
CA GLY A 54 -10.14 -7.10 13.53
C GLY A 54 -8.83 -6.47 13.05
N SER A 55 -8.09 -7.19 12.22
CA SER A 55 -6.86 -6.70 11.59
C SER A 55 -7.18 -6.15 10.20
N ARG A 56 -6.77 -4.90 9.93
CA ARG A 56 -6.88 -4.32 8.58
C ARG A 56 -6.08 -5.07 7.51
N HIS A 57 -5.10 -5.88 7.90
CA HIS A 57 -4.32 -6.67 6.94
C HIS A 57 -5.17 -7.78 6.32
N ASP A 58 -6.15 -8.30 7.04
CA ASP A 58 -7.01 -9.39 6.58
C ASP A 58 -7.79 -8.98 5.32
N LEU A 59 -8.05 -7.67 5.14
CA LEU A 59 -8.71 -7.10 3.97
C LEU A 59 -7.95 -7.30 2.65
N VAL A 60 -6.64 -7.55 2.70
CA VAL A 60 -5.79 -7.68 1.49
C VAL A 60 -4.97 -8.97 1.45
N THR A 61 -4.77 -9.64 2.59
CA THR A 61 -3.93 -10.85 2.67
C THR A 61 -4.43 -11.95 1.74
N GLU A 62 -5.73 -12.24 1.75
CA GLU A 62 -6.31 -13.31 0.93
C GLU A 62 -6.06 -13.08 -0.57
N LEU A 63 -6.37 -11.88 -1.06
CA LEU A 63 -6.14 -11.48 -2.45
C LEU A 63 -4.66 -11.59 -2.84
N LEU A 64 -3.75 -11.17 -1.96
CA LEU A 64 -2.32 -11.25 -2.22
C LEU A 64 -1.83 -12.71 -2.27
N CYS A 65 -2.31 -13.57 -1.36
CA CYS A 65 -1.99 -14.99 -1.36
C CYS A 65 -2.53 -15.68 -2.62
N GLU A 66 -3.76 -15.36 -3.05
CA GLU A 66 -4.35 -15.90 -4.28
C GLU A 66 -3.52 -15.52 -5.52
N LEU A 67 -3.15 -14.23 -5.64
CA LEU A 67 -2.40 -13.73 -6.79
C LEU A 67 -0.96 -14.26 -6.87
N THR A 68 -0.34 -14.58 -5.73
CA THR A 68 1.08 -14.92 -5.66
C THR A 68 1.37 -16.39 -5.37
N GLY A 69 0.38 -17.14 -4.87
CA GLY A 69 0.56 -18.49 -4.33
C GLY A 69 1.31 -18.52 -2.99
N ALA A 70 1.53 -17.38 -2.35
CA ALA A 70 2.21 -17.31 -1.05
C ALA A 70 1.33 -17.88 0.08
N GLN A 71 1.97 -18.40 1.13
CA GLN A 71 1.27 -18.93 2.31
C GLN A 71 0.65 -17.84 3.19
N SER A 72 1.21 -16.62 3.15
CA SER A 72 0.75 -15.45 3.89
C SER A 72 1.30 -14.18 3.24
N ALA A 73 0.69 -13.04 3.54
CA ALA A 73 1.09 -11.74 3.02
C ALA A 73 0.94 -10.64 4.08
N LEU A 74 1.78 -9.61 3.98
CA LEU A 74 1.72 -8.41 4.82
C LEU A 74 1.99 -7.17 3.96
N VAL A 75 1.14 -6.15 4.09
CA VAL A 75 1.34 -4.84 3.44
C VAL A 75 1.81 -3.83 4.47
N VAL A 76 2.90 -3.13 4.15
CA VAL A 76 3.43 -2.01 4.93
C VAL A 76 3.44 -0.74 4.08
N ASN A 77 3.78 0.40 4.68
CA ASN A 77 3.73 1.71 4.05
C ASN A 77 4.38 1.78 2.65
N ASN A 78 5.59 1.25 2.49
CA ASN A 78 6.28 1.18 1.20
C ASN A 78 7.35 0.08 1.21
N ASN A 79 7.97 -0.18 0.06
CA ASN A 79 9.00 -1.21 -0.08
C ASN A 79 10.25 -0.95 0.79
N ALA A 80 10.66 0.31 0.99
CA ALA A 80 11.81 0.61 1.85
C ALA A 80 11.55 0.21 3.32
N ALA A 81 10.35 0.48 3.82
CA ALA A 81 9.90 0.01 5.13
C ALA A 81 9.80 -1.52 5.20
N ALA A 82 9.39 -2.17 4.10
CA ALA A 82 9.36 -3.63 4.02
C ALA A 82 10.76 -4.23 4.15
N VAL A 83 11.74 -3.72 3.40
CA VAL A 83 13.14 -4.15 3.50
C VAL A 83 13.66 -3.97 4.93
N MET A 84 13.43 -2.80 5.52
CA MET A 84 13.84 -2.53 6.90
C MET A 84 13.21 -3.53 7.88
N LEU A 85 11.90 -3.76 7.78
CA LEU A 85 11.16 -4.69 8.64
C LEU A 85 11.69 -6.13 8.51
N ILE A 86 11.91 -6.60 7.28
CA ILE A 86 12.42 -7.94 7.00
C ILE A 86 13.80 -8.14 7.62
N LEU A 87 14.74 -7.24 7.35
CA LEU A 87 16.09 -7.33 7.89
C LEU A 87 16.10 -7.26 9.42
N HIS A 88 15.29 -6.37 9.99
CA HIS A 88 15.20 -6.19 11.43
C HIS A 88 14.53 -7.36 12.15
N ALA A 89 13.56 -8.03 11.52
CA ALA A 89 12.86 -9.17 12.11
C ALA A 89 13.66 -10.48 11.98
N LEU A 90 14.32 -10.70 10.83
CA LEU A 90 14.94 -11.99 10.51
C LEU A 90 16.46 -12.04 10.75
N ALA A 91 17.14 -10.89 10.66
CA ALA A 91 18.61 -10.82 10.67
C ALA A 91 19.16 -9.73 11.59
N ARG A 92 18.41 -9.36 12.65
CA ARG A 92 18.93 -8.45 13.67
C ARG A 92 20.23 -9.01 14.24
N ASP A 93 21.26 -8.17 14.28
CA ASP A 93 22.61 -8.49 14.79
C ASP A 93 23.26 -9.70 14.09
N LYS A 94 22.86 -9.97 12.84
CA LYS A 94 23.40 -11.03 11.99
C LYS A 94 23.80 -10.47 10.62
N GLU A 95 24.65 -11.22 9.93
CA GLU A 95 25.06 -10.88 8.56
C GLU A 95 23.97 -11.24 7.54
N VAL A 96 23.85 -10.40 6.50
CA VAL A 96 22.99 -10.64 5.35
C VAL A 96 23.84 -10.54 4.09
N ILE A 97 23.93 -11.64 3.36
CA ILE A 97 24.74 -11.73 2.14
C ILE A 97 24.00 -11.02 1.00
N ILE A 98 24.68 -10.09 0.32
CA ILE A 98 24.16 -9.36 -0.85
C ILE A 98 25.29 -9.14 -1.86
N SER A 99 24.96 -9.09 -3.15
CA SER A 99 25.92 -8.64 -4.18
C SER A 99 26.15 -7.14 -4.08
N ARG A 100 27.37 -6.72 -4.39
CA ARG A 100 27.68 -5.32 -4.69
C ARG A 100 27.39 -4.99 -6.14
#